data_AF-A0A8T5RSK6-F1
#
_entry.id   AF-A0A8T5RSK6-F1
#
_cell.length_a   1.000
_cell.length_b   1.000
_cell.length_c   1.000
_cell.angle_alpha   90.00
_cell.angle_beta   90.00
_cell.angle_gamma   90.00
#
_symmetry.space_group_name_H-M   'P 1'
#
loop_
_entity.id
_entity.type
_entity.pdbx_description
1 polymer ?
#
loop_
_entity_poly.entity_id
_entity_poly.type
_entity_poly.pdbx_seq_one_letter_code
_entity_poly.pdbx_strand_id
1 'polypeptide(L)'
;MPILGIDYDKCNNCQICYNACWRYFRRDKEQNKIVFDDPNNLCDSCGRCVARCKSDAIMYENIGELLNFEEVQDPSTLISYESMHKFMSAKRSMRGYKKKKVPKADIEKVLDTMKYAPTGANIRTLKCTIISDDEKIKKLSDAVMDGIIASNNPRYTERFIKAKKQGIDTIFFNAPHVLIIHSRNPGDAMNSTIAITYGMLAAQTLGLGSCWIGLAHGVLSANKEAREKIAGIQGNIWGVMILGYPTQIYYKVPPRPDIKTKGLDDLE
;
A
#
# COMPACT_ATOMS: atom_id res chain seq x y z
N MET A 1 -3.50 -18.06 -2.32
CA MET A 1 -4.84 -18.65 -2.52
C MET A 1 -4.92 -19.29 -3.91
N PRO A 2 -3.99 -20.19 -4.28
CA PRO A 2 -4.26 -21.14 -5.36
C PRO A 2 -5.60 -21.83 -5.13
N ILE A 3 -6.40 -21.91 -6.19
CA ILE A 3 -7.67 -22.65 -6.16
C ILE A 3 -7.34 -24.11 -6.41
N LEU A 4 -7.86 -24.98 -5.55
CA LEU A 4 -7.63 -26.42 -5.59
C LEU A 4 -8.76 -27.17 -6.28
N GLY A 5 -9.95 -26.57 -6.36
CA GLY A 5 -11.10 -27.17 -7.01
C GLY A 5 -12.44 -26.74 -6.41
N ILE A 6 -13.44 -27.60 -6.57
CA ILE A 6 -14.80 -27.42 -6.04
C ILE A 6 -15.13 -28.61 -5.15
N ASP A 7 -15.57 -28.33 -3.93
CA ASP A 7 -16.25 -29.28 -3.05
C ASP A 7 -17.69 -29.45 -3.54
N TYR A 8 -17.96 -30.58 -4.20
CA TYR A 8 -19.26 -30.84 -4.80
C TYR A 8 -20.35 -31.18 -3.79
N ASP A 9 -20.01 -31.57 -2.56
CA ASP A 9 -20.99 -31.84 -1.51
C ASP A 9 -21.63 -30.53 -1.01
N LYS A 10 -20.88 -29.42 -1.09
CA LYS A 10 -21.37 -28.07 -0.79
C LYS A 10 -21.89 -27.31 -2.00
N CYS A 11 -21.54 -27.74 -3.21
CA CYS A 11 -21.85 -27.00 -4.43
C CYS A 11 -23.33 -27.18 -4.81
N ASN A 12 -24.04 -26.06 -5.00
CA ASN A 12 -25.43 -26.05 -5.49
C ASN A 12 -25.55 -25.71 -6.99
N ASN A 13 -24.44 -25.75 -7.73
CA ASN A 13 -24.37 -25.47 -9.17
C ASN A 13 -24.95 -24.10 -9.61
N CYS A 14 -24.94 -23.08 -8.74
CA CYS A 14 -25.43 -21.73 -9.05
C CYS A 14 -24.61 -20.94 -10.10
N GLN A 15 -23.46 -21.48 -10.53
CA GLN A 15 -22.59 -20.93 -11.58
C GLN A 15 -21.96 -19.55 -11.28
N ILE A 16 -22.02 -19.08 -10.04
CA ILE A 16 -21.43 -17.80 -9.63
C ILE A 16 -19.90 -17.80 -9.82
N CYS A 17 -19.23 -18.92 -9.53
CA CYS A 17 -17.78 -19.06 -9.73
C CYS A 17 -17.37 -18.93 -11.21
N TYR A 18 -18.17 -19.50 -12.13
CA TYR A 18 -18.01 -19.33 -13.57
C TYR A 18 -18.12 -17.85 -13.99
N ASN A 19 -19.12 -17.14 -13.49
CA ASN A 19 -19.30 -15.70 -13.73
C ASN A 19 -18.20 -14.84 -13.06
N ALA A 20 -17.57 -15.34 -12.00
CA ALA A 20 -16.47 -14.65 -11.31
C ALA A 20 -15.11 -14.84 -12.02
N CYS A 21 -14.91 -15.97 -12.67
CA CYS A 21 -13.68 -16.32 -13.36
C CYS A 21 -13.96 -17.23 -14.55
N TRP A 22 -14.28 -16.61 -15.70
CA TRP A 22 -14.51 -17.32 -16.97
C TRP A 22 -13.25 -17.99 -17.55
N ARG A 23 -12.08 -17.73 -16.94
CA ARG A 23 -10.77 -18.20 -17.42
C ARG A 23 -10.48 -19.65 -17.04
N TYR A 24 -10.83 -20.03 -15.80
CA TYR A 24 -10.49 -21.34 -15.22
C TYR A 24 -11.69 -22.11 -14.70
N PHE A 25 -12.88 -21.49 -14.63
CA PHE A 25 -14.10 -22.25 -14.39
C PHE A 25 -14.80 -22.50 -15.72
N ARG A 26 -15.24 -23.73 -15.95
CA ARG A 26 -15.94 -24.13 -17.18
C ARG A 26 -17.22 -24.90 -16.86
N ARG A 27 -18.15 -24.92 -17.81
CA ARG A 27 -19.32 -25.80 -17.78
C ARG A 27 -18.95 -27.14 -18.41
N ASP A 28 -19.01 -28.19 -17.61
CA ASP A 28 -19.02 -29.57 -18.10
C ASP A 28 -20.45 -29.91 -18.51
N LYS A 29 -20.67 -30.08 -19.82
CA LYS A 29 -22.00 -30.35 -20.39
C LYS A 29 -22.46 -31.79 -20.15
N GLU A 30 -21.53 -32.73 -20.05
CA GLU A 30 -21.87 -34.15 -19.86
C GLU A 30 -22.34 -34.39 -18.42
N GLN A 31 -21.66 -33.77 -17.47
CA GLN A 31 -21.96 -33.92 -16.04
C GLN A 31 -22.89 -32.83 -15.49
N ASN A 32 -23.30 -31.88 -16.36
CA ASN A 32 -24.13 -30.72 -16.04
C ASN A 32 -23.65 -29.94 -14.80
N LYS A 33 -22.33 -29.75 -14.67
CA LYS A 33 -21.71 -29.12 -13.49
C LYS A 33 -20.64 -28.10 -13.89
N ILE A 34 -20.30 -27.22 -12.94
CA ILE A 34 -19.11 -26.38 -13.08
C ILE A 34 -17.87 -27.16 -12.65
N VAL A 35 -16.80 -27.05 -13.42
CA VAL A 35 -15.47 -27.60 -13.10
C VAL A 35 -14.45 -26.48 -13.02
N PHE A 36 -13.44 -26.65 -12.16
CA PHE A 36 -12.23 -25.83 -12.16
C PHE A 36 -11.16 -26.54 -12.99
N ASP A 37 -10.60 -25.84 -13.97
CA ASP A 37 -9.67 -26.34 -14.97
C ASP A 37 -8.53 -25.31 -15.16
N ASP A 38 -7.39 -25.57 -14.50
CA ASP A 38 -6.17 -24.76 -14.59
C ASP A 38 -4.95 -25.66 -14.83
N PRO A 39 -4.81 -26.26 -16.02
CA PRO A 39 -3.79 -27.28 -16.28
C PRO A 39 -2.36 -26.73 -16.24
N ASN A 40 -2.21 -25.41 -16.33
CA ASN A 40 -0.92 -24.73 -16.36
C ASN A 40 -0.63 -23.93 -15.07
N ASN A 41 -1.47 -24.03 -14.03
CA ASN A 41 -1.35 -23.29 -12.77
C ASN A 41 -1.22 -21.77 -12.97
N LEU A 42 -2.06 -21.21 -13.85
CA LEU A 42 -2.06 -19.79 -14.22
C LEU A 42 -3.08 -18.97 -13.43
N CYS A 43 -3.78 -19.56 -12.46
CA CYS A 43 -4.68 -18.82 -11.58
C CYS A 43 -3.95 -17.71 -10.81
N ASP A 44 -4.35 -16.46 -11.06
CA ASP A 44 -3.80 -15.28 -10.38
C ASP A 44 -4.16 -15.21 -8.87
N SER A 45 -4.84 -16.23 -8.32
CA SER A 45 -5.15 -16.33 -6.89
C SER A 45 -5.94 -15.13 -6.32
N CYS A 46 -6.81 -14.54 -7.15
CA CYS A 46 -7.57 -13.31 -6.82
C CYS A 46 -8.72 -13.51 -5.83
N GLY A 47 -9.12 -14.75 -5.55
CA GLY A 47 -10.17 -15.04 -4.55
C GLY A 47 -11.58 -14.63 -4.93
N ARG A 48 -11.83 -14.08 -6.13
CA ARG A 48 -13.18 -13.65 -6.56
C ARG A 48 -14.20 -14.79 -6.56
N CYS A 49 -13.79 -16.00 -6.92
CA CYS A 49 -14.65 -17.18 -6.86
C CYS A 49 -15.00 -17.56 -5.42
N VAL A 50 -14.03 -17.47 -4.50
CA VAL A 50 -14.21 -17.74 -3.07
C VAL A 50 -15.17 -16.72 -2.47
N ALA A 51 -14.87 -15.41 -2.61
CA ALA A 51 -15.65 -14.33 -2.01
C ALA A 51 -17.11 -14.25 -2.49
N ARG A 52 -17.42 -14.82 -3.67
CA ARG A 52 -18.80 -14.83 -4.22
C ARG A 52 -19.54 -16.14 -3.96
N CYS A 53 -18.87 -17.19 -3.48
CA CYS A 53 -19.48 -18.50 -3.27
C CYS A 53 -20.19 -18.54 -1.90
N LYS A 54 -21.52 -18.37 -1.89
CA LYS A 54 -22.32 -18.41 -0.65
C LYS A 54 -22.30 -19.76 0.07
N SER A 55 -21.96 -20.85 -0.63
CA SER A 55 -21.96 -22.20 -0.06
C SER A 55 -20.57 -22.66 0.38
N ASP A 56 -19.56 -21.79 0.32
CA ASP A 56 -18.16 -22.11 0.68
C ASP A 56 -17.63 -23.38 -0.01
N ALA A 57 -18.06 -23.58 -1.27
CA ALA A 57 -17.75 -24.77 -2.06
C ALA A 57 -16.42 -24.66 -2.84
N ILE A 58 -15.77 -23.50 -2.86
CA ILE A 58 -14.49 -23.34 -3.56
C ILE A 58 -13.34 -23.73 -2.64
N MET A 59 -12.57 -24.74 -3.02
CA MET A 59 -11.39 -25.18 -2.29
C MET A 59 -10.17 -24.36 -2.69
N TYR A 60 -9.33 -23.99 -1.72
CA TYR A 60 -8.13 -23.18 -1.97
C TYR A 60 -7.07 -23.39 -0.88
N GLU A 61 -5.81 -23.09 -1.21
CA GLU A 61 -4.75 -23.03 -0.21
C GLU A 61 -4.92 -21.79 0.67
N ASN A 62 -5.00 -22.02 1.98
CA ASN A 62 -5.17 -20.97 2.97
C ASN A 62 -3.93 -20.05 3.00
N ILE A 63 -4.16 -18.75 2.77
CA ILE A 63 -3.13 -17.70 2.85
C ILE A 63 -3.52 -16.58 3.83
N GLY A 64 -4.54 -16.82 4.65
CA GLY A 64 -5.09 -15.83 5.57
C GLY A 64 -6.58 -16.05 5.84
N GLU A 65 -7.08 -15.32 6.83
CA GLU A 65 -8.49 -15.36 7.22
C GLU A 65 -9.40 -14.76 6.13
N LEU A 66 -10.50 -15.45 5.86
CA LEU A 66 -11.59 -14.91 5.04
C LEU A 66 -12.41 -13.96 5.92
N LEU A 67 -12.29 -12.66 5.68
CA LEU A 67 -13.12 -11.69 6.39
C LEU A 67 -14.56 -11.76 5.92
N ASN A 68 -15.48 -11.97 6.86
CA ASN A 68 -16.91 -11.97 6.62
C ASN A 68 -17.58 -11.09 7.68
N PHE A 69 -18.17 -9.97 7.26
CA PHE A 69 -18.92 -9.04 8.09
C PHE A 69 -20.14 -8.54 7.31
N GLU A 70 -21.17 -8.08 8.00
CA GLU A 70 -22.51 -7.86 7.46
C GLU A 70 -22.52 -6.89 6.26
N GLU A 71 -21.75 -5.81 6.37
CA GLU A 71 -21.71 -4.70 5.43
C GLU A 71 -20.82 -4.98 4.20
N VAL A 72 -20.17 -6.14 4.11
CA VAL A 72 -19.25 -6.47 2.99
C VAL A 72 -19.94 -6.42 1.62
N GLN A 73 -21.26 -6.68 1.59
CA GLN A 73 -22.08 -6.67 0.39
C GLN A 73 -22.47 -5.25 -0.06
N ASP A 74 -22.47 -4.29 0.87
CA ASP A 74 -22.71 -2.88 0.58
C ASP A 74 -21.72 -1.98 1.35
N PRO A 75 -20.48 -1.84 0.85
CA PRO A 75 -19.46 -1.03 1.50
C PRO A 75 -19.82 0.45 1.68
N SER A 76 -20.85 0.94 0.99
CA SER A 76 -21.29 2.34 1.13
C SER A 76 -21.89 2.63 2.51
N THR A 77 -22.33 1.58 3.21
CA THR A 77 -22.88 1.66 4.58
C THR A 77 -21.80 1.79 5.65
N LEU A 78 -20.56 1.37 5.37
CA LEU A 78 -19.43 1.41 6.32
C LEU A 78 -18.97 2.84 6.61
N ILE A 79 -19.01 3.72 5.61
CA ILE A 79 -18.59 5.11 5.74
C ILE A 79 -19.36 6.01 4.76
N SER A 80 -20.08 6.99 5.32
CA SER A 80 -20.75 8.02 4.49
C SER A 80 -19.74 8.81 3.65
N TYR A 81 -20.16 9.27 2.47
CA TYR A 81 -19.38 10.18 1.63
C TYR A 81 -18.85 11.38 2.42
N GLU A 82 -19.70 12.05 3.20
CA GLU A 82 -19.33 13.25 3.97
C GLU A 82 -18.20 13.00 4.96
N SER A 83 -18.27 11.89 5.71
CA SER A 83 -17.23 11.51 6.67
C SER A 83 -15.92 11.16 5.95
N MET A 84 -16.00 10.40 4.86
CA MET A 84 -14.84 10.03 4.05
C MET A 84 -14.18 11.27 3.44
N HIS A 85 -14.96 12.16 2.84
CA HIS A 85 -14.47 13.40 2.23
C HIS A 85 -13.80 14.30 3.28
N LYS A 86 -14.42 14.51 4.44
CA LYS A 86 -13.81 15.28 5.54
C LYS A 86 -12.48 14.68 5.99
N PHE A 87 -12.43 13.36 6.18
CA PHE A 87 -11.22 12.64 6.58
C PHE A 87 -10.10 12.79 5.54
N MET A 88 -10.38 12.51 4.26
CA MET A 88 -9.41 12.61 3.18
C MET A 88 -8.90 14.05 2.99
N SER A 89 -9.80 15.02 3.08
CA SER A 89 -9.48 16.45 2.98
C SER A 89 -8.71 16.98 4.19
N ALA A 90 -8.86 16.38 5.37
CA ALA A 90 -8.10 16.72 6.58
C ALA A 90 -6.69 16.12 6.61
N LYS A 91 -6.46 14.96 5.98
CA LYS A 91 -5.16 14.26 5.97
C LYS A 91 -4.01 15.18 5.50
N ARG A 92 -2.89 15.19 6.23
CA ARG A 92 -1.69 15.98 5.89
C ARG A 92 -0.45 15.13 5.76
N SER A 93 0.52 15.65 5.02
CA SER A 93 1.90 15.16 5.06
C SER A 93 2.58 15.71 6.30
N MET A 94 2.71 14.89 7.33
CA MET A 94 3.31 15.30 8.61
C MET A 94 4.83 15.30 8.51
N ARG A 95 5.46 16.38 8.95
CA ARG A 95 6.92 16.58 8.85
C ARG A 95 7.48 17.09 10.18
N GLY A 96 7.03 16.46 11.27
CA GLY A 96 7.43 16.74 12.64
C GLY A 96 6.83 15.70 13.56
N TYR A 97 7.69 15.02 14.33
CA TYR A 97 7.34 13.83 15.08
C TYR A 97 7.85 13.88 16.50
N LYS A 98 7.10 13.28 17.42
CA LYS A 98 7.56 13.01 18.79
C LYS A 98 8.59 11.88 18.74
N LYS A 99 9.55 11.91 19.67
CA LYS A 99 10.55 10.82 19.82
C LYS A 99 9.93 9.48 20.23
N LYS A 100 8.71 9.49 20.79
CA LYS A 100 7.98 8.30 21.20
C LYS A 100 7.79 7.36 20.00
N LYS A 101 8.31 6.13 20.11
CA LYS A 101 8.12 5.06 19.14
C LYS A 101 6.65 4.64 19.09
N VAL A 102 6.19 4.29 17.90
CA VAL A 102 4.85 3.72 17.67
C VAL A 102 4.87 2.25 18.10
N PRO A 103 3.87 1.77 18.86
CA PRO A 103 3.77 0.37 19.22
C PRO A 103 3.71 -0.54 17.98
N LYS A 104 4.34 -1.72 18.06
CA LYS A 104 4.32 -2.72 16.99
C LYS A 104 2.90 -3.03 16.50
N ALA A 105 1.97 -3.19 17.44
CA ALA A 105 0.57 -3.50 17.14
C ALA A 105 -0.10 -2.44 16.25
N ASP A 106 0.23 -1.16 16.39
CA ASP A 106 -0.34 -0.11 15.55
C ASP A 106 0.31 -0.09 14.16
N ILE A 107 1.61 -0.39 14.06
CA ILE A 107 2.28 -0.58 12.76
C ILE A 107 1.70 -1.81 12.04
N GLU A 108 1.42 -2.89 12.77
CA GLU A 108 0.77 -4.09 12.22
C GLU A 108 -0.62 -3.77 11.66
N LYS A 109 -1.45 -2.96 12.34
CA LYS A 109 -2.74 -2.49 11.79
C LYS A 109 -2.58 -1.69 10.50
N VAL A 110 -1.54 -0.85 10.42
CA VAL A 110 -1.22 -0.09 9.19
C VAL A 110 -0.91 -1.07 8.05
N LEU A 111 0.00 -2.01 8.27
CA LEU A 111 0.36 -3.03 7.27
C LEU A 111 -0.83 -3.91 6.90
N ASP A 112 -1.67 -4.25 7.86
CA ASP A 112 -2.87 -5.06 7.67
C ASP A 112 -3.83 -4.37 6.71
N THR A 113 -4.01 -3.05 6.83
CA THR A 113 -4.81 -2.27 5.88
C THR A 113 -4.13 -2.21 4.50
N MET A 114 -2.80 -2.06 4.45
CA MET A 114 -2.06 -2.01 3.18
C MET A 114 -2.21 -3.28 2.34
N LYS A 115 -2.41 -4.45 2.99
CA LYS A 115 -2.55 -5.74 2.28
C LYS A 115 -3.81 -5.82 1.41
N TYR A 116 -4.83 -5.00 1.71
CA TYR A 116 -6.08 -4.91 0.95
C TYR A 116 -6.02 -3.92 -0.22
N ALA A 117 -4.90 -3.22 -0.41
CA ALA A 117 -4.71 -2.37 -1.57
C ALA A 117 -4.74 -3.21 -2.87
N PRO A 118 -5.52 -2.82 -3.89
CA PRO A 118 -5.57 -3.57 -5.14
C PRO A 118 -4.20 -3.55 -5.83
N THR A 119 -3.89 -4.66 -6.51
CA THR A 119 -2.68 -4.78 -7.33
C THR A 119 -3.04 -5.25 -8.73
N GLY A 120 -2.36 -4.70 -9.75
CA GLY A 120 -2.51 -5.15 -11.13
C GLY A 120 -2.21 -6.65 -11.23
N ALA A 121 -3.09 -7.39 -11.91
CA ALA A 121 -3.02 -8.86 -12.02
C ALA A 121 -2.89 -9.62 -10.68
N ASN A 122 -3.28 -9.00 -9.55
CA ASN A 122 -3.20 -9.60 -8.21
C ASN A 122 -1.79 -10.12 -7.82
N ILE A 123 -0.75 -9.52 -8.38
CA ILE A 123 0.65 -9.95 -8.26
C ILE A 123 1.12 -10.03 -6.79
N ARG A 124 0.71 -9.07 -5.94
CA ARG A 124 0.99 -9.05 -4.49
C ARG A 124 2.47 -9.32 -4.11
N THR A 125 3.44 -8.83 -4.89
CA THR A 125 4.89 -9.04 -4.63
C THR A 125 5.55 -7.96 -3.76
N LEU A 126 4.77 -6.99 -3.29
CA LEU A 126 5.27 -5.90 -2.45
C LEU A 126 5.85 -6.44 -1.14
N LYS A 127 7.01 -5.90 -0.76
CA LYS A 127 7.62 -6.09 0.56
C LYS A 127 7.76 -4.74 1.25
N CYS A 128 7.71 -4.77 2.58
CA CYS A 128 7.94 -3.58 3.41
C CYS A 128 9.13 -3.82 4.33
N THR A 129 10.16 -2.98 4.20
CA THR A 129 11.25 -2.90 5.17
C THR A 129 10.96 -1.74 6.13
N ILE A 130 10.94 -2.05 7.43
CA ILE A 130 10.68 -1.07 8.49
C ILE A 130 11.97 -0.80 9.24
N ILE A 131 12.40 0.45 9.25
CA ILE A 131 13.60 0.89 9.97
C ILE A 131 13.13 1.75 11.14
N SER A 132 13.39 1.28 12.36
CA SER A 132 13.03 1.95 13.61
C SER A 132 14.24 2.29 14.49
N ASP A 133 15.44 1.89 14.08
CA ASP A 133 16.68 2.18 14.77
C ASP A 133 17.15 3.61 14.43
N ASP A 134 17.38 4.43 15.46
CA ASP A 134 17.65 5.86 15.28
C ASP A 134 18.98 6.12 14.55
N GLU A 135 20.02 5.32 14.84
CA GLU A 135 21.31 5.45 14.16
C GLU A 135 21.21 5.08 12.68
N LYS A 136 20.46 4.01 12.37
CA LYS A 136 20.23 3.56 11.00
C LYS A 136 19.37 4.56 10.22
N ILE A 137 18.33 5.14 10.84
CA ILE A 137 17.54 6.22 10.24
C ILE A 137 18.44 7.42 9.95
N LYS A 138 19.31 7.81 10.88
CA LYS A 138 20.26 8.90 10.68
C LYS A 138 21.23 8.61 9.53
N LYS A 139 21.87 7.44 9.51
CA LYS A 139 22.78 7.03 8.41
C LYS A 139 22.08 7.05 7.06
N LEU A 140 20.83 6.58 7.00
CA LEU A 140 20.01 6.61 5.79
C LEU A 140 19.68 8.04 5.37
N SER A 141 19.31 8.91 6.31
CA SER A 141 19.05 10.34 6.06
C SER A 141 20.29 11.04 5.51
N ASP A 142 21.45 10.83 6.13
CA ASP A 142 22.73 11.41 5.70
C ASP A 142 23.09 10.98 4.28
N ALA A 143 22.91 9.69 3.94
CA ALA A 143 23.15 9.17 2.59
C ALA A 143 22.18 9.75 1.55
N VAL A 144 20.91 9.96 1.93
CA VAL A 144 19.93 10.62 1.06
C VAL A 144 20.31 12.09 0.83
N MET A 145 20.70 12.81 1.89
CA MET A 145 21.17 14.19 1.77
C MET A 145 22.40 14.30 0.88
N ASP A 146 23.36 13.38 1.01
CA ASP A 146 24.56 13.35 0.15
C ASP A 146 24.21 13.12 -1.32
N GLY A 147 23.29 12.19 -1.61
CA GLY A 147 22.81 11.98 -2.97
C GLY A 147 22.14 13.22 -3.56
N ILE A 148 21.38 13.97 -2.76
CA ILE A 148 20.77 15.23 -3.21
C ILE A 148 21.82 16.30 -3.47
N ILE A 149 22.79 16.47 -2.55
CA ILE A 149 23.87 17.45 -2.71
C ILE A 149 24.67 17.15 -3.98
N ALA A 150 25.02 15.88 -4.19
CA ALA A 150 25.77 15.41 -5.36
C ALA A 150 25.00 15.59 -6.69
N SER A 151 23.66 15.69 -6.66
CA SER A 151 22.87 15.97 -7.86
C SER A 151 23.07 17.38 -8.43
N ASN A 152 23.70 18.29 -7.66
CA ASN A 152 23.93 19.69 -8.04
C ASN A 152 22.66 20.44 -8.49
N ASN A 153 21.47 20.01 -8.03
CA ASN A 153 20.23 20.69 -8.34
C ASN A 153 20.15 22.01 -7.54
N PRO A 154 20.12 23.19 -8.19
CA PRO A 154 20.14 24.49 -7.51
C PRO A 154 18.93 24.70 -6.60
N ARG A 155 17.82 23.98 -6.82
CA ARG A 155 16.65 24.01 -5.95
C ARG A 155 16.91 23.44 -4.56
N TYR A 156 17.89 22.55 -4.43
CA TYR A 156 18.08 21.74 -3.22
C TYR A 156 19.48 21.91 -2.61
N THR A 157 20.53 21.89 -3.41
CA THR A 157 21.92 21.69 -2.94
C THR A 157 22.31 22.60 -1.77
N GLU A 158 22.17 23.92 -1.88
CA GLU A 158 22.57 24.86 -0.82
C GLU A 158 21.81 24.63 0.50
N ARG A 159 20.49 24.38 0.39
CA ARG A 159 19.63 24.12 1.55
C ARG A 159 20.06 22.85 2.28
N PHE A 160 20.38 21.79 1.55
CA PHE A 160 20.79 20.51 2.14
C PHE A 160 22.20 20.57 2.74
N ILE A 161 23.14 21.31 2.13
CA ILE A 161 24.46 21.58 2.73
C ILE A 161 24.29 22.28 4.07
N LYS A 162 23.46 23.34 4.13
CA LYS A 162 23.21 24.09 5.36
C LYS A 162 22.55 23.21 6.43
N ALA A 163 21.52 22.45 6.06
CA ALA A 163 20.83 21.56 6.99
C ALA A 163 21.77 20.49 7.56
N LYS A 164 22.59 19.86 6.72
CA LYS A 164 23.56 18.84 7.14
C LYS A 164 24.62 19.40 8.10
N LYS A 165 25.16 20.60 7.83
CA LYS A 165 26.08 21.30 8.74
C LYS A 165 25.46 21.60 10.10
N GLN A 166 24.15 21.85 10.14
CA GLN A 166 23.40 22.14 11.37
C GLN A 166 22.86 20.88 12.07
N GLY A 167 23.09 19.69 11.51
CA GLY A 167 22.56 18.43 12.06
C GLY A 167 21.03 18.32 11.96
N ILE A 168 20.39 19.07 11.07
CA ILE A 168 18.94 19.08 10.90
C ILE A 168 18.54 18.01 9.89
N ASP A 169 17.77 17.03 10.33
CA ASP A 169 17.16 16.04 9.45
C ASP A 169 15.99 16.66 8.66
N THR A 170 16.24 16.95 7.38
CA THR A 170 15.25 17.47 6.43
C THR A 170 14.67 16.39 5.51
N ILE A 171 15.08 15.13 5.69
CA ILE A 171 14.61 13.99 4.90
C ILE A 171 13.48 13.26 5.63
N PHE A 172 13.73 12.83 6.87
CA PHE A 172 12.78 12.06 7.66
C PHE A 172 12.15 12.85 8.80
N PHE A 173 12.57 14.12 9.01
CA PHE A 173 12.00 15.03 10.00
C PHE A 173 11.97 14.45 11.42
N ASN A 174 12.99 13.66 11.77
CA ASN A 174 13.08 12.93 13.04
C ASN A 174 11.92 11.94 13.27
N ALA A 175 11.33 11.40 12.21
CA ALA A 175 10.31 10.38 12.35
C ALA A 175 10.88 9.11 13.03
N PRO A 176 10.15 8.51 13.98
CA PRO A 176 10.62 7.34 14.70
C PRO A 176 10.68 6.07 13.83
N HIS A 177 9.98 6.05 12.68
CA HIS A 177 9.94 4.91 11.77
C HIS A 177 10.00 5.35 10.31
N VAL A 178 10.80 4.64 9.51
CA VAL A 178 10.84 4.73 8.05
C VAL A 178 10.37 3.41 7.48
N LEU A 179 9.33 3.46 6.63
CA LEU A 179 8.78 2.30 5.93
C LEU A 179 9.13 2.42 4.45
N ILE A 180 9.81 1.40 3.93
CA ILE A 180 10.30 1.37 2.56
C ILE A 180 9.60 0.22 1.83
N ILE A 181 8.83 0.55 0.80
CA ILE A 181 8.15 -0.43 -0.04
C ILE A 181 9.03 -0.75 -1.23
N HIS A 182 9.27 -2.04 -1.44
CA HIS A 182 10.19 -2.52 -2.45
C HIS A 182 9.72 -3.84 -3.05
N SER A 183 10.13 -4.12 -4.29
CA SER A 183 9.95 -5.42 -4.91
C SER A 183 10.91 -5.58 -6.10
N ARG A 184 10.99 -6.79 -6.67
CA ARG A 184 11.72 -7.02 -7.93
C ARG A 184 10.85 -6.82 -9.17
N ASN A 185 9.53 -6.67 -9.01
CA ASN A 185 8.59 -6.57 -10.11
C ASN A 185 8.40 -5.11 -10.56
N PRO A 186 8.70 -4.75 -11.82
CA PRO A 186 8.46 -3.41 -12.35
C PRO A 186 6.99 -2.94 -12.26
N GLY A 187 6.02 -3.85 -12.34
CA GLY A 187 4.60 -3.54 -12.23
C GLY A 187 4.18 -2.99 -10.86
N ASP A 188 5.04 -3.09 -9.85
CA ASP A 188 4.74 -2.63 -8.50
C ASP A 188 4.95 -1.13 -8.27
N ALA A 189 5.44 -0.39 -9.27
CA ALA A 189 5.54 1.06 -9.19
C ALA A 189 4.20 1.71 -8.80
N MET A 190 3.12 1.35 -9.53
CA MET A 190 1.77 1.83 -9.25
C MET A 190 1.15 1.14 -8.02
N ASN A 191 1.31 -0.19 -7.90
CA ASN A 191 0.75 -0.95 -6.77
C ASN A 191 1.23 -0.42 -5.42
N SER A 192 2.53 -0.09 -5.30
CA SER A 192 3.10 0.47 -4.08
C SER A 192 2.51 1.82 -3.69
N THR A 193 2.16 2.66 -4.68
CA THR A 193 1.57 3.97 -4.46
C THR A 193 0.18 3.83 -3.83
N ILE A 194 -0.62 2.86 -4.32
CA ILE A 194 -1.93 2.55 -3.75
C ILE A 194 -1.78 1.98 -2.33
N ALA A 195 -0.87 1.02 -2.14
CA ALA A 195 -0.61 0.41 -0.83
C ALA A 195 -0.16 1.45 0.21
N ILE A 196 0.80 2.33 -0.12
CA ILE A 196 1.24 3.40 0.78
C ILE A 196 0.10 4.38 1.05
N THR A 197 -0.77 4.66 0.07
CA THR A 197 -1.95 5.51 0.30
C THR A 197 -2.88 4.89 1.35
N TYR A 198 -3.18 3.59 1.24
CA TYR A 198 -3.95 2.86 2.25
C TYR A 198 -3.29 2.92 3.62
N GLY A 199 -1.98 2.70 3.69
CA GLY A 199 -1.21 2.77 4.93
C GLY A 199 -1.21 4.16 5.57
N MET A 200 -1.05 5.22 4.79
CA MET A 200 -1.11 6.60 5.30
C MET A 200 -2.51 6.97 5.82
N LEU A 201 -3.57 6.48 5.18
CA LEU A 201 -4.95 6.68 5.65
C LEU A 201 -5.18 5.90 6.95
N ALA A 202 -4.80 4.62 7.01
CA ALA A 202 -4.89 3.82 8.23
C ALA A 202 -4.10 4.42 9.40
N ALA A 203 -2.88 4.91 9.14
CA ALA A 203 -2.08 5.60 10.15
C ALA A 203 -2.83 6.78 10.78
N GLN A 204 -3.54 7.57 9.96
CA GLN A 204 -4.29 8.73 10.43
C GLN A 204 -5.44 8.35 11.38
N THR A 205 -6.13 7.22 11.15
CA THR A 205 -7.20 6.75 12.04
C THR A 205 -6.67 6.29 13.41
N LEU A 206 -5.40 5.90 13.47
CA LEU A 206 -4.67 5.54 14.70
C LEU A 206 -4.04 6.75 15.40
N GLY A 207 -4.29 7.98 14.93
CA GLY A 207 -3.69 9.20 15.46
C GLY A 207 -2.21 9.37 15.11
N LEU A 208 -1.72 8.63 14.12
CA LEU A 208 -0.34 8.71 13.62
C LEU A 208 -0.26 9.67 12.43
N GLY A 209 0.85 10.40 12.37
CA GLY A 209 1.24 11.20 11.22
C GLY A 209 2.04 10.37 10.24
N SER A 210 1.88 10.66 8.95
CA SER A 210 2.69 10.04 7.90
C SER A 210 3.05 11.02 6.79
N CYS A 211 4.10 10.70 6.03
CA CYS A 211 4.47 11.46 4.83
C CYS A 211 5.22 10.57 3.83
N TRP A 212 4.82 10.67 2.56
CA TRP A 212 5.61 10.17 1.44
C TRP A 212 6.90 10.99 1.27
N ILE A 213 8.06 10.33 1.17
CA ILE A 213 9.37 10.95 1.03
C ILE A 213 9.95 10.66 -0.36
N GLY A 214 9.53 11.48 -1.33
CA GLY A 214 9.93 11.33 -2.73
C GLY A 214 11.43 11.49 -2.97
N LEU A 215 12.10 12.34 -2.17
CA LEU A 215 13.56 12.52 -2.24
C LEU A 215 14.30 11.24 -1.83
N ALA A 216 13.87 10.60 -0.75
CA ALA A 216 14.45 9.32 -0.32
C ALA A 216 14.16 8.21 -1.34
N HIS A 217 12.95 8.15 -1.89
CA HIS A 217 12.65 7.22 -2.99
C HIS A 217 13.61 7.42 -4.17
N GLY A 218 13.74 8.65 -4.68
CA GLY A 218 14.62 8.95 -5.81
C GLY A 218 16.08 8.57 -5.55
N VAL A 219 16.63 8.97 -4.40
CA VAL A 219 18.03 8.68 -4.07
C VAL A 219 18.26 7.18 -3.83
N LEU A 220 17.38 6.48 -3.10
CA LEU A 220 17.55 5.05 -2.84
C LEU A 220 17.33 4.19 -4.10
N SER A 221 16.56 4.68 -5.07
CA SER A 221 16.45 4.04 -6.38
C SER A 221 17.75 4.14 -7.19
N ALA A 222 18.45 5.28 -7.11
CA ALA A 222 19.71 5.53 -7.84
C ALA A 222 20.98 5.05 -7.10
N ASN A 223 20.99 5.09 -5.77
CA ASN A 223 22.15 4.77 -4.95
C ASN A 223 22.07 3.33 -4.43
N LYS A 224 22.71 2.40 -5.16
CA LYS A 224 22.76 0.98 -4.82
C LYS A 224 23.38 0.72 -3.45
N GLU A 225 24.43 1.45 -3.08
CA GLU A 225 25.10 1.26 -1.79
C GLU A 225 24.19 1.63 -0.62
N ALA A 226 23.54 2.79 -0.67
CA ALA A 226 22.59 3.20 0.35
C ALA A 226 21.40 2.22 0.44
N ARG A 227 20.91 1.76 -0.71
CA ARG A 227 19.81 0.78 -0.78
C ARG A 227 20.18 -0.57 -0.17
N GLU A 228 21.34 -1.13 -0.53
CA GLU A 228 21.70 -2.50 -0.16
C GLU A 228 22.42 -2.56 1.20
N LYS A 229 23.38 -1.67 1.47
CA LYS A 229 24.17 -1.71 2.70
C LYS A 229 23.50 -1.02 3.87
N ILE A 230 22.79 0.09 3.63
CA ILE A 230 22.11 0.84 4.69
C ILE A 230 20.69 0.33 4.85
N ALA A 231 19.85 0.38 3.82
CA ALA A 231 18.46 -0.06 3.95
C ALA A 231 18.31 -1.59 4.02
N GLY A 232 19.29 -2.36 3.53
CA GLY A 232 19.24 -3.83 3.53
C GLY A 232 18.31 -4.40 2.45
N ILE A 233 18.04 -3.64 1.40
CA ILE A 233 17.02 -3.96 0.41
C ILE A 233 17.67 -4.41 -0.91
N GLN A 234 17.24 -5.57 -1.38
CA GLN A 234 17.51 -6.04 -2.74
C GLN A 234 16.29 -5.79 -3.65
N GLY A 235 16.55 -5.37 -4.89
CA GLY A 235 15.51 -5.05 -5.87
C GLY A 235 15.23 -3.56 -5.96
N ASN A 236 14.04 -3.21 -6.44
CA ASN A 236 13.63 -1.83 -6.71
C ASN A 236 12.91 -1.24 -5.50
N ILE A 237 13.20 0.02 -5.21
CA ILE A 237 12.45 0.83 -4.25
C ILE A 237 11.28 1.44 -5.02
N TRP A 238 10.07 1.31 -4.48
CA TRP A 238 8.87 1.86 -5.12
C TRP A 238 8.22 2.97 -4.29
N GLY A 239 8.51 3.03 -2.99
CA GLY A 239 8.08 4.16 -2.17
C GLY A 239 8.75 4.17 -0.81
N VAL A 240 8.85 5.37 -0.25
CA VAL A 240 9.36 5.60 1.10
C VAL A 240 8.34 6.45 1.83
N MET A 241 7.88 5.99 2.99
CA MET A 241 7.06 6.80 3.89
C MET A 241 7.66 6.82 5.28
N ILE A 242 7.40 7.90 6.00
CA ILE A 242 7.72 8.02 7.42
C ILE A 242 6.44 7.95 8.25
N LEU A 243 6.56 7.49 9.49
CA LEU A 243 5.45 7.26 10.41
C LEU A 243 5.84 7.61 11.85
N GLY A 244 4.93 8.23 12.58
CA GLY A 244 5.11 8.51 14.01
C GLY A 244 4.00 9.36 14.60
N TYR A 245 4.09 9.67 15.89
CA TYR A 245 3.17 10.62 16.52
C TYR A 245 3.50 12.05 16.09
N PRO A 246 2.53 12.79 15.51
CA PRO A 246 2.81 14.13 15.01
C PRO A 246 3.04 15.13 16.15
N THR A 247 3.86 16.14 15.90
CA THR A 247 4.00 17.33 16.79
C THR A 247 3.24 18.55 16.27
N GLN A 248 2.82 18.53 15.01
CA GLN A 248 2.15 19.65 14.37
C GLN A 248 0.64 19.47 14.44
N ILE A 249 -0.09 20.57 14.62
CA ILE A 249 -1.55 20.62 14.64
C ILE A 249 -2.00 21.53 13.50
N TYR A 250 -2.99 21.09 12.72
CA TYR A 250 -3.59 21.86 11.63
C TYR A 250 -5.03 22.21 11.99
N TYR A 251 -5.35 23.50 11.99
CA TYR A 251 -6.69 24.00 12.35
C TYR A 251 -7.62 24.14 11.14
N LYS A 252 -7.08 24.10 9.91
CA LYS A 252 -7.83 24.37 8.68
C LYS A 252 -7.40 23.45 7.55
N VAL A 253 -8.31 23.25 6.60
CA VAL A 253 -8.03 22.60 5.32
C VAL A 253 -7.65 23.66 4.29
N PRO A 254 -6.46 23.57 3.65
CA PRO A 254 -6.10 24.51 2.60
C PRO A 254 -6.96 24.25 1.36
N PRO A 255 -7.35 25.31 0.62
CA PRO A 255 -8.06 25.13 -0.64
C PRO A 255 -7.19 24.38 -1.65
N ARG A 256 -7.85 23.64 -2.55
CA ARG A 256 -7.24 22.97 -3.69
C ARG A 256 -7.93 23.45 -4.97
N PRO A 257 -7.20 23.63 -6.08
CA PRO A 257 -7.84 23.86 -7.36
C PRO A 257 -8.62 22.60 -7.77
N ASP A 258 -9.71 22.80 -8.52
CA ASP A 258 -10.46 21.70 -9.09
C ASP A 258 -9.61 20.88 -10.06
N ILE A 259 -9.93 19.59 -10.17
CA ILE A 259 -9.33 18.73 -11.18
C ILE A 259 -9.87 19.18 -12.53
N LYS A 260 -8.97 19.56 -13.45
CA LYS A 260 -9.36 19.92 -14.82
C LYS A 260 -9.94 18.69 -15.51
N THR A 261 -11.21 18.74 -15.89
CA THR A 261 -11.91 17.68 -16.61
C THR A 261 -12.22 18.10 -18.05
N LYS A 262 -12.47 17.10 -18.89
CA LYS A 262 -13.02 17.28 -20.24
C LYS A 262 -14.17 16.26 -20.37
N GLY A 263 -15.34 16.71 -20.80
CA GLY A 263 -16.54 15.88 -20.96
C GLY A 263 -17.35 15.65 -19.69
N LEU A 264 -17.03 16.33 -18.58
CA LEU A 264 -17.87 16.28 -17.36
C LEU A 264 -19.20 16.99 -17.58
N ASP A 265 -19.17 18.12 -18.30
CA ASP A 265 -20.36 18.91 -18.64
C ASP A 265 -21.25 18.22 -19.68
N ASP A 266 -20.74 17.15 -20.33
CA ASP A 266 -21.47 16.35 -21.32
C ASP A 266 -22.21 15.17 -20.66
N LEU A 267 -22.08 14.97 -19.34
CA LEU A 267 -22.79 13.91 -18.62
C LEU A 267 -24.20 14.37 -18.24
N GLU A 268 -25.21 13.55 -18.58
CA GLU A 268 -26.61 13.71 -18.13
C GLU A 268 -26.82 13.26 -16.67
#